data_AF-A0A355UE44-F1
#
_entry.id   AF-A0A355UE44-F1
#
_cell.length_a   1.000
_cell.length_b   1.000
_cell.length_c   1.000
_cell.angle_alpha   90.00
_cell.angle_beta   90.00
_cell.angle_gamma   90.00
#
_symmetry.space_group_name_H-M   'P 1'
#
loop_
_entity.id
_entity.type
_entity.pdbx_description
1 polymer ?
#
loop_
_entity_poly.entity_id
_entity_poly.type
_entity_poly.pdbx_seq_one_letter_code
_entity_poly.pdbx_strand_id
1 'polypeptide(L)'
;MKTSFSKEFFELLRDLRLNNNRDWYLLNKQRVIDARKEMEDFVNLLIPQVRKFDNNIDIIDAKDTMYRQNRDIRFSPDKSPYKTYISSVIFYGNKRLGGNIPCYYLHLEDGSGMIAGGIHAPEAYTLKK
;
A
#
# COMPACT_ATOMS: atom_id res chain seq x y z
N MET A 1 13.40 -2.05 17.02
CA MET A 1 12.64 -2.18 15.75
C MET A 1 12.85 -0.91 14.94
N LYS A 2 13.11 -1.01 13.63
CA LYS A 2 13.29 0.17 12.76
C LYS A 2 11.93 0.80 12.46
N THR A 3 11.78 2.09 12.73
CA THR A 3 10.59 2.91 12.40
C THR A 3 10.80 3.77 11.16
N SER A 4 11.93 3.57 10.47
CA SER A 4 12.39 4.37 9.33
C SER A 4 12.65 3.46 8.13
N PHE A 5 12.28 3.95 6.95
CA PHE A 5 12.60 3.30 5.67
C PHE A 5 14.06 3.51 5.29
N SER A 6 14.64 2.51 4.64
CA SER A 6 16.00 2.57 4.13
C SER A 6 16.13 3.55 2.96
N LYS A 7 17.37 3.93 2.63
CA LYS A 7 17.62 4.75 1.44
C LYS A 7 17.31 3.93 0.18
N GLU A 8 17.65 2.65 0.22
CA GLU A 8 17.45 1.65 -0.82
C GLU A 8 15.97 1.49 -1.19
N PHE A 9 15.06 1.62 -0.22
CA PHE A 9 13.62 1.66 -0.43
C PHE A 9 13.23 2.79 -1.40
N PHE A 10 13.67 4.03 -1.12
CA PHE A 10 13.34 5.18 -1.97
C PHE A 10 14.09 5.16 -3.30
N GLU A 11 15.35 4.72 -3.31
CA GLU A 11 16.12 4.52 -4.54
C GLU A 11 15.45 3.52 -5.48
N LEU A 12 14.90 2.41 -4.94
CA LEU A 12 14.10 1.48 -5.73
C LEU A 12 12.89 2.16 -6.38
N LEU A 13 12.11 2.93 -5.62
CA LEU A 13 10.91 3.58 -6.13
C LEU A 13 11.25 4.62 -7.20
N ARG A 14 12.35 5.35 -7.02
CA ARG A 14 12.93 6.23 -8.03
C ARG A 14 13.32 5.48 -9.29
N ASP A 15 14.08 4.38 -9.15
CA ASP A 15 14.54 3.60 -10.29
C ASP A 15 13.38 2.95 -11.04
N LEU A 16 12.36 2.46 -10.31
CA LEU A 16 11.16 1.85 -10.88
C LEU A 16 10.35 2.87 -11.68
N ARG A 17 10.33 4.14 -11.24
CA ARG A 17 9.74 5.26 -12.01
C ARG A 17 10.49 5.51 -13.33
N LEU A 18 11.82 5.44 -13.31
CA LEU A 18 12.66 5.64 -14.50
C LEU A 18 12.67 4.44 -15.45
N ASN A 19 12.50 3.22 -14.93
CA ASN A 19 12.68 1.95 -15.65
C ASN A 19 11.45 1.03 -15.55
N ASN A 20 10.24 1.58 -15.74
CA ASN A 20 8.99 0.84 -15.52
C ASN A 20 8.68 -0.16 -16.65
N ASN A 21 9.44 -1.24 -16.72
CA ASN A 21 9.25 -2.35 -17.65
C ASN A 21 9.53 -3.71 -16.98
N ARG A 22 9.08 -4.78 -17.63
CA ARG A 22 9.13 -6.14 -17.07
C ARG A 22 10.56 -6.65 -16.84
N ASP A 23 11.45 -6.41 -17.79
CA ASP A 23 12.81 -6.96 -17.76
C ASP A 23 13.60 -6.34 -16.61
N TRP A 24 13.52 -5.02 -16.47
CA TRP A 24 14.12 -4.32 -15.34
C TRP A 24 13.54 -4.80 -14.00
N TYR A 25 12.22 -4.96 -13.92
CA TYR A 25 11.57 -5.44 -12.69
C TYR A 25 12.04 -6.85 -12.30
N LEU A 26 12.20 -7.76 -13.28
CA LEU A 26 12.65 -9.12 -13.01
C LEU A 26 14.09 -9.15 -12.48
N LEU A 27 14.98 -8.33 -13.06
CA LEU A 27 16.36 -8.18 -12.59
C LEU A 27 16.43 -7.58 -11.18
N ASN A 28 15.49 -6.70 -10.83
CA ASN A 28 15.44 -6.02 -9.53
C ASN A 28 14.43 -6.63 -8.56
N LYS A 29 13.92 -7.84 -8.83
CA LYS A 29 12.84 -8.47 -8.07
C LYS A 29 13.15 -8.57 -6.57
N GLN A 30 14.39 -8.86 -6.21
CA GLN A 30 14.79 -8.95 -4.80
C GLN A 30 14.66 -7.61 -4.08
N ARG A 31 15.10 -6.50 -4.70
CA ARG A 31 14.94 -5.15 -4.15
C ARG A 31 13.47 -4.83 -3.90
N VAL A 32 12.57 -5.25 -4.80
CA VAL A 32 11.12 -5.06 -4.62
C VAL A 32 10.55 -5.89 -3.47
N ILE A 33 11.04 -7.12 -3.29
CA ILE A 33 10.66 -7.97 -2.14
C ILE A 33 11.12 -7.32 -0.83
N ASP A 34 12.36 -6.83 -0.80
CA ASP A 34 12.95 -6.21 0.40
C ASP A 34 12.22 -4.91 0.76
N ALA A 35 11.97 -4.03 -0.20
CA ALA A 35 11.22 -2.80 0.02
C ALA A 35 9.78 -3.08 0.46
N ARG A 36 9.13 -4.10 -0.11
CA ARG A 36 7.79 -4.52 0.35
C ARG A 36 7.83 -5.00 1.80
N LYS A 37 8.85 -5.75 2.18
CA LYS A 37 9.04 -6.23 3.55
C LYS A 37 9.23 -5.08 4.53
N GLU A 38 10.01 -4.05 4.17
CA GLU A 38 10.14 -2.85 5.01
C GLU A 38 8.80 -2.17 5.27
N MET A 39 7.94 -2.06 4.24
CA MET A 39 6.59 -1.53 4.42
C MET A 39 5.71 -2.43 5.28
N GLU A 40 5.79 -3.75 5.09
CA GLU A 40 5.05 -4.73 5.88
C GLU A 40 5.44 -4.65 7.37
N ASP A 41 6.74 -4.58 7.66
CA ASP A 41 7.27 -4.42 9.02
C ASP A 41 6.80 -3.10 9.66
N PHE A 42 6.77 -2.01 8.88
CA PHE A 42 6.22 -0.74 9.34
C PHE A 42 4.72 -0.82 9.65
N VAL A 43 3.94 -1.46 8.78
CA VAL A 43 2.49 -1.62 8.98
C VAL A 43 2.20 -2.52 10.18
N ASN A 44 3.01 -3.55 10.43
CA ASN A 44 2.93 -4.39 11.63
C ASN A 44 3.11 -3.57 12.93
N LEU A 45 3.93 -2.52 12.90
CA LEU A 45 4.03 -1.57 14.01
C LEU A 45 2.85 -0.60 14.08
N LEU A 46 2.29 -0.21 12.94
CA LEU A 46 1.23 0.78 12.83
C LEU A 46 -0.13 0.23 13.28
N ILE A 47 -0.50 -0.99 12.89
CA ILE A 47 -1.82 -1.60 13.21
C ILE A 47 -2.14 -1.53 14.71
N PRO A 48 -1.25 -1.94 15.64
CA PRO A 48 -1.52 -1.83 17.08
C PRO A 48 -1.71 -0.38 17.56
N GLN A 49 -1.08 0.61 16.91
CA GLN A 49 -1.27 2.02 17.27
C GLN A 49 -2.63 2.53 16.82
N VAL A 50 -3.08 2.14 15.61
CA VAL A 50 -4.41 2.50 15.11
C VAL A 50 -5.51 1.94 16.02
N ARG A 51 -5.35 0.68 16.45
CA ARG A 51 -6.27 0.01 17.37
C ARG A 51 -6.42 0.68 18.74
N LYS A 52 -5.49 1.55 19.14
CA LYS A 52 -5.63 2.31 20.40
C LYS A 52 -6.74 3.35 20.35
N PHE A 53 -7.11 3.82 19.15
CA PHE A 53 -8.14 4.85 18.98
C PHE A 53 -9.30 4.40 18.09
N ASP A 54 -9.13 3.35 17.27
CA ASP A 54 -10.19 2.80 16.42
C ASP A 54 -10.41 1.31 16.72
N ASN A 55 -11.43 1.02 17.53
CA ASN A 55 -11.79 -0.33 17.95
C ASN A 55 -12.42 -1.18 16.83
N ASN A 56 -12.73 -0.59 15.66
CA ASN A 56 -13.25 -1.35 14.52
C ASN A 56 -12.16 -2.10 13.76
N ILE A 57 -10.89 -1.82 14.04
CA ILE A 57 -9.75 -2.55 13.49
C ILE A 57 -9.49 -3.80 14.35
N ASP A 58 -9.69 -4.97 13.78
CA ASP A 58 -9.41 -6.24 14.45
C ASP A 58 -7.90 -6.58 14.39
N ILE A 59 -7.52 -7.77 14.85
CA ILE A 59 -6.18 -8.33 14.64
C ILE A 59 -6.06 -8.72 13.16
N ILE A 60 -5.21 -8.00 12.42
CA ILE A 60 -4.95 -8.21 10.99
C ILE A 60 -3.44 -8.39 10.81
N ASP A 61 -3.03 -9.33 9.97
CA ASP A 61 -1.64 -9.45 9.54
C ASP A 61 -1.33 -8.35 8.51
N ALA A 62 -0.23 -7.60 8.70
CA ALA A 62 0.18 -6.58 7.74
C ALA A 62 0.31 -7.14 6.32
N LYS A 63 0.70 -8.40 6.15
CA LYS A 63 0.78 -9.05 4.83
C LYS A 63 -0.54 -8.98 4.05
N ASP A 64 -1.68 -9.07 4.73
CA ASP A 64 -3.02 -9.04 4.11
C ASP A 64 -3.51 -7.61 3.80
N THR A 65 -2.85 -6.61 4.38
CA THR A 65 -3.10 -5.19 4.11
C THR A 65 -2.35 -4.66 2.88
N MET A 66 -1.30 -5.37 2.45
CA MET A 66 -0.42 -4.92 1.38
C MET A 66 -1.06 -4.98 -0.01
N TYR A 67 -0.89 -3.92 -0.80
CA TYR A 67 -1.24 -3.96 -2.21
C TYR A 67 -0.17 -4.67 -3.05
N ARG A 68 -0.60 -5.24 -4.18
CA ARG A 68 0.32 -5.71 -5.23
C ARG A 68 0.98 -4.54 -5.96
N GLN A 69 2.22 -4.77 -6.40
CA GLN A 69 3.00 -3.80 -7.18
C GLN A 69 2.49 -3.67 -8.61
N ASN A 70 1.94 -4.74 -9.19
CA ASN A 70 1.38 -4.72 -10.55
C ASN A 70 0.18 -3.78 -10.66
N ARG A 71 0.07 -3.09 -11.79
CA ARG A 71 -1.09 -2.29 -12.17
C ARG A 71 -2.02 -3.08 -13.06
N ASP A 72 -3.31 -2.77 -12.98
CA ASP A 72 -4.24 -3.13 -14.04
C ASP A 72 -4.22 -2.02 -15.08
N ILE A 73 -3.67 -2.33 -16.26
CA ILE A 73 -3.44 -1.35 -17.33
C ILE A 73 -4.37 -1.54 -18.53
N ARG A 74 -5.32 -2.48 -18.45
CA ARG A 74 -6.20 -2.82 -19.59
C ARG A 74 -6.90 -1.58 -20.14
N PHE A 75 -7.44 -0.76 -19.25
CA PHE A 75 -8.21 0.45 -19.58
C PHE A 75 -7.45 1.75 -19.34
N SER A 76 -6.20 1.69 -18.88
CA SER A 76 -5.39 2.88 -18.60
C SER A 76 -4.73 3.41 -19.89
N PRO A 77 -4.72 4.72 -20.17
CA PRO A 77 -3.93 5.29 -21.25
C PRO A 77 -2.43 5.12 -20.99
N ASP A 78 -2.00 5.25 -19.74
CA ASP A 78 -0.66 4.90 -19.29
C ASP A 78 -0.51 3.38 -19.13
N LYS A 79 0.41 2.80 -19.89
CA LYS A 79 0.66 1.35 -19.95
C LYS A 79 1.82 0.87 -19.07
N SER A 80 2.38 1.72 -18.20
CA SER A 80 3.43 1.27 -17.28
C SER A 80 2.94 0.14 -16.35
N PRO A 81 3.57 -1.04 -16.35
CA PRO A 81 3.04 -2.26 -15.73
C PRO A 81 3.07 -2.27 -14.20
N TYR A 82 3.89 -1.44 -13.56
CA TYR A 82 4.07 -1.42 -12.12
C TYR A 82 3.75 -0.06 -11.51
N LYS A 83 3.29 -0.07 -10.26
CA LYS A 83 3.19 1.15 -9.44
C LYS A 83 4.59 1.66 -9.14
N THR A 84 4.77 2.97 -9.04
CA THR A 84 6.04 3.61 -8.64
C THR A 84 6.10 3.88 -7.14
N TYR A 85 5.22 3.24 -6.39
CA TYR A 85 4.99 3.42 -4.96
C TYR A 85 4.64 2.09 -4.31
N ILE A 86 4.81 1.99 -3.00
CA ILE A 86 4.33 0.85 -2.21
C ILE A 86 3.22 1.36 -1.29
N SER A 87 2.15 0.57 -1.17
CA SER A 87 0.97 0.96 -0.39
C SER A 87 0.37 -0.19 0.40
N SER A 88 -0.31 0.18 1.47
CA SER A 88 -1.05 -0.69 2.38
C SER A 88 -2.40 -0.07 2.73
N VAL A 89 -3.35 -0.90 3.17
CA VAL A 89 -4.65 -0.46 3.67
C VAL A 89 -5.03 -1.21 4.94
N ILE A 90 -5.21 -0.48 6.04
CA ILE A 90 -5.76 -1.00 7.29
C ILE A 90 -7.27 -0.80 7.24
N PHE A 91 -8.05 -1.88 7.24
CA PHE A 91 -9.50 -1.86 7.02
C PHE A 91 -10.26 -2.35 8.25
N TYR A 92 -11.53 -1.96 8.37
CA TYR A 92 -12.39 -2.41 9.47
C TYR A 92 -12.63 -3.93 9.40
N GLY A 93 -12.74 -4.55 10.58
CA GLY A 93 -12.85 -6.00 10.76
C GLY A 93 -11.51 -6.72 10.56
N ASN A 94 -11.58 -8.02 10.23
CA ASN A 94 -10.41 -8.88 10.03
C ASN A 94 -10.22 -9.34 8.58
N LYS A 95 -11.13 -8.98 7.67
CA LYS A 95 -11.10 -9.39 6.28
C LYS A 95 -11.36 -8.22 5.35
N ARG A 96 -10.54 -8.14 4.30
CA ARG A 96 -10.70 -7.16 3.24
C ARG A 96 -11.90 -7.50 2.37
N LEU A 97 -12.96 -6.68 2.40
CA LEU A 97 -14.18 -6.88 1.58
C LEU A 97 -14.34 -5.85 0.44
N GLY A 98 -13.25 -5.25 -0.06
CA GLY A 98 -13.31 -4.32 -1.19
C GLY A 98 -13.55 -2.85 -0.79
N GLY A 99 -14.04 -2.04 -1.73
CA GLY A 99 -14.06 -0.57 -1.63
C GLY A 99 -15.05 0.03 -0.63
N ASN A 100 -16.06 -0.73 -0.20
CA ASN A 100 -17.16 -0.21 0.61
C ASN A 100 -16.98 -0.40 2.13
N ILE A 101 -15.72 -0.48 2.60
CA ILE A 101 -15.38 -0.58 4.03
C ILE A 101 -14.52 0.62 4.44
N PRO A 102 -14.76 1.22 5.63
CA PRO A 102 -13.87 2.22 6.18
C PRO A 102 -12.45 1.70 6.35
N CYS A 103 -11.47 2.49 5.92
CA CYS A 103 -10.08 2.11 5.99
C CYS A 103 -9.15 3.31 6.13
N TYR A 104 -7.94 3.02 6.58
CA TYR A 104 -6.79 3.91 6.56
C TYR A 104 -5.84 3.44 5.45
N TYR A 105 -5.61 4.30 4.47
CA TYR A 105 -4.71 4.04 3.35
C TYR A 105 -3.35 4.68 3.61
N LEU A 106 -2.28 3.94 3.35
CA LEU A 106 -0.90 4.41 3.42
C LEU A 106 -0.21 4.15 2.08
N HIS A 107 0.54 5.14 1.61
CA HIS A 107 1.29 5.12 0.36
C HIS A 107 2.61 5.85 0.56
N LEU A 108 3.70 5.25 0.10
CA LEU A 108 5.01 5.90 0.03
C LEU A 108 5.57 5.85 -1.39
N GLU A 109 6.10 6.99 -1.83
CA GLU A 109 6.78 7.18 -3.11
C GLU A 109 8.09 7.96 -2.93
N ASP A 110 8.94 7.98 -3.95
CA ASP A 110 10.17 8.78 -3.92
C ASP A 110 9.84 10.28 -3.93
N GLY A 111 10.09 10.95 -2.79
CA GLY A 111 9.89 12.39 -2.61
C GLY A 111 8.46 12.80 -2.24
N SER A 112 7.53 11.86 -2.04
CA SER A 112 6.13 12.15 -1.69
C SER A 112 5.48 10.94 -0.99
N GLY A 113 4.24 11.08 -0.55
CA GLY A 113 3.49 10.02 0.10
C GLY A 113 2.07 10.47 0.42
N MET A 114 1.22 9.51 0.77
CA MET A 114 -0.18 9.80 1.11
C MET A 114 -0.65 8.95 2.29
N ILE A 115 -1.36 9.59 3.20
CA ILE A 115 -2.19 8.97 4.22
C ILE A 115 -3.61 9.45 3.99
N ALA A 116 -4.58 8.53 3.96
CA ALA A 116 -5.98 8.86 3.82
C ALA A 116 -6.83 7.97 4.73
N GLY A 117 -8.05 8.42 5.06
CA GLY A 117 -9.01 7.67 5.86
C GLY A 117 -10.42 7.81 5.29
N GLY A 118 -11.23 6.75 5.39
CA GLY A 118 -12.64 6.75 4.97
C GLY A 118 -13.01 5.55 4.10
N ILE A 119 -14.08 5.70 3.31
CA ILE A 119 -14.57 4.66 2.40
C ILE A 119 -14.24 5.08 0.97
N HIS A 120 -13.64 4.17 0.19
CA HIS A 120 -13.26 4.48 -1.19
C HIS A 120 -14.40 4.15 -2.16
N ALA A 121 -14.87 5.17 -2.89
CA ALA A 121 -16.01 5.04 -3.81
C ALA A 121 -17.22 4.34 -3.14
N PRO A 122 -17.73 4.91 -2.02
CA PRO A 122 -18.86 4.32 -1.29
C PRO A 122 -20.09 4.23 -2.18
N GLU A 123 -20.88 3.17 -1.96
CA GLU A 123 -22.17 3.04 -2.62
C GLU A 123 -23.14 4.12 -2.13
N ALA A 124 -24.12 4.46 -2.97
CA ALA A 124 -25.07 5.53 -2.67
C ALA A 124 -25.81 5.31 -1.34
N TYR A 125 -26.09 4.06 -0.97
CA TYR A 125 -26.74 3.76 0.31
C TYR A 125 -25.84 4.06 1.52
N THR A 126 -24.52 3.85 1.42
CA THR A 126 -23.54 4.14 2.47
C THR A 126 -23.43 5.66 2.74
N LEU A 127 -23.78 6.48 1.74
CA LEU A 127 -23.78 7.95 1.85
C LEU A 127 -25.09 8.54 2.42
N LYS A 128 -26.15 7.73 2.56
CA LYS A 128 -27.43 8.23 3.10
C LYS A 128 -27.28 8.49 4.60
N LYS A 129 -27.72 9.68 5.01
CA LYS A 129 -27.75 10.12 6.41
C LYS A 129 -28.87 9.44 7.18
#